data_AF-A0AAJ1UAF7-F1
#
_entry.id   AF-A0AAJ1UAF7-F1
#
_cell.length_a   1.000
_cell.length_b   1.000
_cell.length_c   1.000
_cell.angle_alpha   90.00
_cell.angle_beta   90.00
_cell.angle_gamma   90.00
#
_symmetry.space_group_name_H-M   'P 1'
#
loop_
_entity.id
_entity.type
_entity.pdbx_description
1 polymer ?
#
loop_
_entity_poly.entity_id
_entity_poly.type
_entity_poly.pdbx_seq_one_letter_code
_entity_poly.pdbx_strand_id
1 'polypeptide(L)'
;MGLRVSSKVKEFQIGNIVEVTNPNSEWFNTMGRIICLEETIDYPYLVLLENEIYGTFKKNELKFIAEQPTIILEAIDLKGFPIKLNFHETTIINTGNGTTLLTPVVKDAFEVFTVKTPSIFFHTELC
;
A
#
# COMPACT_ATOMS: atom_id res chain seq x y z
N MET A 1 22.53 -30.18 19.32
CA MET A 1 23.00 -29.08 18.43
C MET A 1 21.79 -28.24 18.10
N GLY A 2 21.73 -27.00 18.59
CA GLY A 2 20.57 -26.13 18.39
C GLY A 2 20.52 -25.59 16.97
N LEU A 3 19.40 -25.81 16.29
CA LEU A 3 19.05 -25.15 15.03
C LEU A 3 18.95 -23.64 15.30
N ARG A 4 19.94 -22.87 14.84
CA ARG A 4 19.84 -21.41 14.81
C ARG A 4 18.76 -21.04 13.80
N VAL A 5 17.59 -20.65 14.29
CA VAL A 5 16.59 -19.95 13.48
C VAL A 5 17.22 -18.60 13.13
N SER A 6 17.72 -18.49 11.90
CA SER A 6 18.10 -17.20 11.33
C SER A 6 16.83 -16.37 11.25
N SER A 7 16.64 -15.45 12.19
CA SER A 7 15.65 -14.39 12.07
C SER A 7 16.12 -13.50 10.93
N LYS A 8 15.72 -13.80 9.69
CA LYS A 8 15.80 -12.83 8.60
C LYS A 8 15.07 -11.58 9.09
N VAL A 9 15.81 -10.50 9.33
CA VAL A 9 15.24 -9.21 9.73
C VAL A 9 14.36 -8.78 8.56
N LYS A 10 13.02 -8.88 8.74
CA LYS A 10 12.03 -8.49 7.72
C LYS A 10 12.42 -7.11 7.19
N GLU A 11 12.68 -6.99 5.90
CA GLU A 11 12.96 -5.71 5.28
C GLU A 11 11.66 -4.91 5.19
N PHE A 12 11.78 -3.58 5.23
CA PHE A 12 10.64 -2.73 5.00
C PHE A 12 10.18 -2.86 3.54
N GLN A 13 8.87 -2.74 3.35
CA GLN A 13 8.21 -2.80 2.05
C GLN A 13 7.64 -1.43 1.69
N ILE A 14 7.44 -1.19 0.39
CA ILE A 14 6.68 -0.03 -0.09
C ILE A 14 5.28 -0.08 0.54
N GLY A 15 4.80 1.04 1.06
CA GLY A 15 3.55 1.16 1.79
C GLY A 15 3.68 1.06 3.31
N ASN A 16 4.77 0.50 3.84
CA ASN A 16 4.97 0.43 5.30
C ASN A 16 4.97 1.84 5.92
N ILE A 17 4.25 1.96 7.04
CA ILE A 17 4.21 3.16 7.88
C ILE A 17 5.35 3.05 8.88
N VAL A 18 6.17 4.11 8.92
CA VAL A 18 7.40 4.17 9.71
C VAL A 18 7.48 5.47 10.49
N GLU A 19 8.23 5.44 11.59
CA GLU A 19 8.61 6.60 12.39
C GLU A 19 10.10 6.85 12.22
N VAL A 20 10.50 8.10 11.99
CA VAL A 20 11.91 8.49 11.88
C VAL A 20 12.53 8.54 13.28
N THR A 21 13.54 7.71 13.51
CA THR A 21 14.20 7.55 14.81
C THR A 21 15.58 8.19 14.88
N ASN A 22 16.10 8.76 13.78
CA ASN A 22 17.38 9.47 13.80
C ASN A 22 17.24 10.81 14.55
N PRO A 23 17.87 11.00 15.72
CA PRO A 23 17.76 12.24 16.50
C PRO A 23 18.43 13.44 15.84
N ASN A 24 19.31 13.23 14.86
CA ASN A 24 19.95 14.30 14.08
C ASN A 24 19.15 14.71 12.84
N SER A 25 18.03 14.03 12.57
CA SER A 25 17.12 14.38 11.48
C SER A 25 16.20 15.52 11.90
N GLU A 26 15.94 16.47 11.00
CA GLU A 26 14.90 17.48 11.22
C GLU A 26 13.48 16.87 11.32
N TRP A 27 13.33 15.62 10.89
CA TRP A 27 12.08 14.86 10.94
C TRP A 27 12.01 13.86 12.09
N PHE A 28 12.86 13.98 13.11
CA PHE A 28 12.84 13.07 14.26
C PHE A 28 11.44 12.97 14.90
N ASN A 29 10.99 11.74 15.20
CA ASN A 29 9.64 11.40 15.68
C ASN A 29 8.49 11.75 14.73
N THR A 30 8.79 11.98 13.45
CA THR A 30 7.74 12.17 12.44
C THR A 30 7.38 10.83 11.82
N MET A 31 6.08 10.60 11.62
CA MET A 31 5.58 9.43 10.89
C MET A 31 5.60 9.68 9.38
N GLY A 32 5.79 8.61 8.62
CA GLY A 32 5.72 8.66 7.18
C GLY A 32 5.46 7.29 6.56
N ARG A 33 5.33 7.27 5.25
CA ARG A 33 5.10 6.07 4.45
C ARG A 33 6.26 5.86 3.49
N ILE A 34 6.80 4.65 3.44
CA ILE A 34 7.78 4.28 2.41
C ILE A 34 7.08 4.25 1.05
N ILE A 35 7.58 5.03 0.10
CA ILE A 35 7.00 5.13 -1.26
C ILE A 35 7.93 4.57 -2.34
N CYS A 36 9.23 4.43 -2.05
CA CYS A 36 10.20 3.84 -2.97
C CYS A 36 11.29 3.11 -2.18
N LEU A 37 11.83 2.05 -2.80
CA LEU A 37 12.99 1.29 -2.33
C LEU A 37 14.06 1.33 -3.41
N GLU A 38 15.23 1.84 -3.08
CA GLU A 38 16.38 1.88 -3.97
C GLU A 38 17.55 1.08 -3.38
N GLU A 39 17.71 -0.17 -3.82
CA GLU A 39 18.68 -1.12 -3.23
C GLU A 39 20.16 -0.73 -3.43
N THR A 40 20.44 0.23 -4.31
CA THR A 40 21.82 0.57 -4.73
C THR A 40 22.39 1.81 -4.03
N ILE A 41 21.64 2.45 -3.13
CA ILE A 41 22.05 3.69 -2.45
C ILE A 41 22.17 3.50 -0.94
N ASP A 42 23.01 4.32 -0.30
CA ASP A 42 23.24 4.30 1.15
C ASP A 42 21.97 4.62 1.98
N TYR A 43 20.97 5.28 1.38
CA TYR A 43 19.70 5.67 2.00
C TYR A 43 18.53 5.10 1.20
N PRO A 44 18.31 3.78 1.26
CA PRO A 44 17.46 3.07 0.30
C PRO A 44 15.95 3.31 0.47
N TYR A 45 15.53 3.96 1.56
CA TYR A 45 14.11 4.16 1.87
C TYR A 45 13.69 5.60 1.59
N LEU A 46 12.94 5.84 0.51
CA LEU A 46 12.27 7.11 0.29
C LEU A 46 10.94 7.12 1.04
N VAL A 47 10.80 8.04 1.98
CA VAL A 47 9.64 8.17 2.87
C VAL A 47 8.91 9.47 2.57
N LEU A 48 7.60 9.36 2.28
CA LEU A 48 6.66 10.47 2.27
C LEU A 48 6.25 10.77 3.72
N LEU A 49 6.64 11.93 4.22
CA LEU A 49 6.35 12.44 5.54
C LEU A 49 5.09 13.33 5.50
N GLU A 50 4.67 13.84 6.66
CA GLU A 50 3.57 14.80 6.75
C GLU A 50 3.82 16.05 5.86
N ASN A 51 2.74 16.66 5.35
CA ASN A 51 2.77 17.84 4.48
C ASN A 51 3.49 17.66 3.14
N GLU A 52 3.43 16.47 2.55
CA GLU A 52 4.01 16.16 1.23
C GLU A 52 5.54 16.34 1.15
N ILE A 53 6.22 16.28 2.29
CA ILE A 53 7.69 16.34 2.36
C ILE A 53 8.25 14.94 2.13
N TYR A 54 9.40 14.86 1.47
CA TYR A 54 10.10 13.61 1.20
C TYR A 54 11.46 13.58 1.88
N GLY A 55 11.82 12.44 2.47
CA GLY A 55 13.14 12.20 3.04
C GLY A 55 13.65 10.81 2.68
N THR A 56 14.96 10.68 2.54
CA THR A 56 15.64 9.38 2.31
C THR A 56 16.34 8.94 3.59
N PHE A 57 16.10 7.69 3.99
CA PHE A 57 16.57 7.17 5.28
C PHE A 57 17.27 5.83 5.15
N LYS A 58 18.13 5.52 6.13
CA LYS A 58 18.67 4.18 6.36
C LYS A 58 17.69 3.34 7.16
N LYS A 59 17.85 2.01 7.07
CA LYS A 59 17.00 1.06 7.79
C LYS A 59 16.97 1.32 9.31
N ASN A 60 18.11 1.67 9.89
CA ASN A 60 18.26 1.91 11.34
C ASN A 60 17.77 3.29 11.79
N GLU A 61 17.42 4.17 10.84
CA GLU A 61 16.86 5.50 11.09
C GLU A 61 15.32 5.48 11.03
N LEU A 62 14.74 4.30 10.79
CA LEU A 62 13.31 4.08 10.68
C LEU A 62 12.87 2.99 11.66
N LYS A 63 11.69 3.15 12.23
CA LYS A 63 11.01 2.15 13.04
C LYS A 63 9.68 1.80 12.39
N PHE A 64 9.42 0.51 12.24
CA PHE A 64 8.12 0.02 11.77
C PHE A 64 7.01 0.39 12.75
N ILE A 65 5.92 0.96 12.24
CA ILE A 65 4.72 1.28 13.01
C ILE A 65 3.56 0.38 12.58
N ALA A 66 3.27 0.33 11.28
CA ALA A 66 2.15 -0.45 10.73
C ALA A 66 2.35 -0.78 9.24
N GLU A 67 1.62 -1.77 8.75
CA GLU A 67 1.41 -1.97 7.30
C GLU A 67 0.52 -0.83 6.76
N GLN A 68 0.52 -0.62 5.44
CA GLN A 68 -0.44 0.29 4.81
C GLN A 68 -1.86 -0.21 5.10
N PRO A 69 -2.83 0.64 5.49
CA PRO A 69 -4.22 0.22 5.54
C PRO A 69 -4.66 -0.24 4.15
N THR A 70 -5.32 -1.39 4.09
CA THR A 70 -5.85 -1.89 2.83
C THR A 70 -7.12 -1.11 2.53
N ILE A 71 -7.17 -0.45 1.37
CA ILE A 71 -8.39 0.17 0.86
C ILE A 71 -9.14 -0.91 0.07
N ILE A 72 -10.31 -1.26 0.56
CA ILE A 72 -11.20 -2.21 -0.09
C ILE A 72 -12.21 -1.43 -0.93
N LEU A 73 -12.40 -1.90 -2.16
CA LEU A 73 -13.50 -1.53 -3.04
C LEU A 73 -14.59 -2.61 -2.94
N GLU A 74 -15.79 -2.21 -2.56
CA GLU A 74 -16.99 -3.05 -2.57
C GLU A 74 -18.00 -2.57 -3.60
N ALA A 75 -18.59 -3.51 -4.33
CA ALA A 75 -19.63 -3.24 -5.31
C ALA A 75 -20.51 -4.47 -5.56
N ILE A 76 -21.59 -4.30 -6.33
CA ILE A 76 -22.39 -5.39 -6.86
C ILE A 76 -22.31 -5.31 -8.39
N ASP A 77 -21.91 -6.41 -9.02
CA ASP A 77 -21.82 -6.52 -10.47
C ASP A 77 -23.21 -6.44 -11.13
N LEU A 78 -23.27 -6.18 -12.44
CA LEU A 78 -24.54 -6.10 -13.16
C LEU A 78 -25.33 -7.43 -13.18
N LYS A 79 -24.72 -8.55 -12.79
CA LYS A 79 -25.35 -9.86 -12.66
C LYS A 79 -25.84 -10.13 -11.22
N GLY A 80 -25.58 -9.22 -10.28
CA GLY A 80 -25.99 -9.32 -8.88
C GLY A 80 -24.95 -9.95 -7.95
N PHE A 81 -23.72 -10.21 -8.40
CA PHE A 81 -22.67 -10.78 -7.57
C PHE A 81 -21.95 -9.71 -6.76
N PRO A 82 -21.77 -9.90 -5.44
CA PRO A 82 -20.97 -9.00 -4.63
C PRO A 82 -19.49 -9.12 -5.01
N ILE A 83 -18.82 -7.98 -5.06
CA ILE A 83 -17.40 -7.84 -5.41
C ILE A 83 -16.70 -7.19 -4.21
N LYS A 84 -15.56 -7.74 -3.81
CA LYS A 84 -14.66 -7.16 -2.81
C LYS A 84 -13.24 -7.22 -3.38
N LEU A 85 -12.63 -6.06 -3.68
CA LEU A 85 -11.33 -5.96 -4.32
C LEU A 85 -10.38 -5.03 -3.55
N ASN A 86 -9.08 -5.28 -3.63
CA ASN A 86 -8.07 -4.33 -3.14
C ASN A 86 -7.93 -3.19 -4.15
N PHE A 87 -8.18 -1.96 -3.70
CA PHE A 87 -8.11 -0.76 -4.55
C PHE A 87 -6.73 -0.58 -5.20
N HIS A 88 -5.65 -0.83 -4.46
CA HIS A 88 -4.29 -0.66 -4.98
C HIS A 88 -3.91 -1.69 -6.06
N GLU A 89 -4.67 -2.79 -6.13
CA GLU A 89 -4.47 -3.86 -7.07
C GLU A 89 -5.63 -3.94 -8.07
N THR A 90 -6.41 -2.87 -8.25
CA THR A 90 -7.57 -2.85 -9.14
C THR A 90 -7.46 -1.71 -10.16
N THR A 91 -7.56 -2.06 -11.44
CA THR A 91 -7.76 -1.09 -12.50
C THR A 91 -9.23 -0.68 -12.55
N ILE A 92 -9.50 0.63 -12.57
CA ILE A 92 -10.86 1.20 -12.56
C ILE A 92 -11.03 2.05 -13.83
N ILE A 93 -12.03 1.69 -14.66
CA ILE A 93 -12.34 2.43 -15.90
C ILE A 93 -13.79 2.88 -15.85
N ASN A 94 -14.00 4.20 -15.73
CA ASN A 94 -15.33 4.79 -15.89
C ASN A 94 -15.72 4.78 -17.36
N THR A 95 -16.89 4.24 -17.65
CA THR A 95 -17.46 4.23 -19.01
C THR A 95 -18.49 5.35 -19.17
N GLY A 96 -18.70 5.80 -20.40
CA GLY A 96 -19.59 6.94 -20.70
C GLY A 96 -21.09 6.69 -20.44
N ASN A 97 -21.50 5.47 -20.09
CA ASN A 97 -22.90 5.12 -19.84
C ASN A 97 -23.25 5.02 -18.33
N GLY A 98 -22.38 5.51 -17.44
CA GLY A 98 -22.60 5.47 -15.99
C GLY A 98 -22.25 4.13 -15.33
N THR A 99 -21.51 3.26 -16.03
CA THR A 99 -20.95 2.03 -15.48
C THR A 99 -19.43 2.12 -15.35
N THR A 100 -18.86 1.29 -14.49
CA THR A 100 -17.41 1.19 -14.26
C THR A 100 -16.96 -0.24 -14.48
N LEU A 101 -15.83 -0.40 -15.16
CA LEU A 101 -15.12 -1.67 -15.25
C LEU A 101 -14.09 -1.75 -14.14
N LEU A 102 -14.12 -2.84 -13.39
CA LEU A 102 -13.14 -3.16 -12.34
C LEU A 102 -12.37 -4.40 -12.79
N THR A 103 -11.05 -4.30 -12.80
CA THR A 103 -10.17 -5.40 -13.23
C THR A 103 -9.06 -5.57 -12.22
N PRO A 104 -9.07 -6.64 -11.41
CA PRO A 104 -8.01 -6.92 -10.47
C PRO A 104 -6.72 -7.23 -11.24
N VAL A 105 -5.61 -6.67 -10.80
CA VAL A 105 -4.27 -6.91 -11.35
C VAL A 105 -3.70 -8.16 -10.69
N VAL A 106 -4.32 -9.32 -10.94
CA VAL A 106 -3.76 -10.63 -10.58
C VAL A 106 -3.05 -11.23 -11.78
N LYS A 107 -1.88 -11.84 -11.54
CA LYS A 107 -0.95 -12.29 -12.59
C LYS A 107 -1.52 -13.33 -13.57
N ASP A 108 -2.62 -14.01 -13.25
CA ASP A 108 -3.07 -15.20 -13.98
C ASP A 108 -4.58 -15.27 -14.31
N ALA A 109 -5.39 -14.22 -14.04
CA ALA A 109 -6.81 -14.23 -14.37
C ALA A 109 -7.35 -12.82 -14.69
N PHE A 110 -7.83 -12.62 -15.92
CA PHE A 110 -8.55 -11.41 -16.34
C PHE A 110 -10.02 -11.52 -15.93
N GLU A 111 -10.31 -11.40 -14.64
CA GLU A 111 -11.69 -11.16 -14.20
C GLU A 111 -12.05 -9.69 -14.43
N VAL A 112 -13.10 -9.45 -15.22
CA VAL A 112 -13.62 -8.11 -15.50
C VAL A 112 -15.01 -8.02 -14.92
N PHE A 113 -15.20 -7.08 -13.99
CA PHE A 113 -16.49 -6.80 -13.39
C PHE A 113 -17.04 -5.49 -13.96
N THR A 114 -18.32 -5.50 -14.32
CA THR A 114 -19.04 -4.28 -14.69
C THR A 114 -20.03 -3.93 -13.59
N VAL A 115 -19.93 -2.71 -13.06
CA VAL A 115 -20.76 -2.21 -11.94
C VAL A 115 -21.38 -0.86 -12.29
N LYS A 116 -22.43 -0.42 -11.59
CA LYS A 116 -22.88 0.97 -11.70
C LYS A 116 -21.91 1.87 -10.94
N THR A 117 -21.46 2.98 -11.53
CA THR A 117 -20.48 3.87 -10.87
C THR A 117 -20.94 4.35 -9.47
N PRO A 118 -22.22 4.73 -9.26
CA PRO A 118 -22.69 5.16 -7.95
C PRO A 118 -22.82 4.04 -6.90
N SER A 119 -22.62 2.77 -7.27
CA SER A 119 -22.71 1.62 -6.35
C SER A 119 -21.35 1.12 -5.87
N ILE A 120 -20.28 1.90 -6.08
CA ILE A 120 -18.94 1.59 -5.60
C ILE A 120 -18.75 2.25 -4.24
N PHE A 121 -18.39 1.46 -3.23
CA PHE A 121 -18.09 1.92 -1.88
C PHE A 121 -16.65 1.59 -1.52
N PHE A 122 -16.04 2.44 -0.70
CA PHE A 122 -14.68 2.24 -0.21
C PHE A 122 -14.69 2.21 1.31
N HIS A 123 -13.92 1.28 1.89
CA HIS A 123 -13.59 1.29 3.31
C HIS A 123 -12.15 0.86 3.52
N THR A 124 -11.63 1.20 4.69
CA THR A 124 -10.25 0.86 5.10
C THR A 124 -10.28 -0.24 6.15
N GLU A 125 -9.44 -1.25 5.98
CA GLU A 125 -9.16 -2.27 7.00
C GLU A 125 -7.70 -2.13 7.44
N LEU A 126 -7.46 -2.09 8.76
CA LEU A 126 -6.12 -2.22 9.33
C LEU A 126 -5.80 -3.72 9.40
N CYS A 127 -4.75 -4.15 8.72
CA CYS A 127 -4.27 -5.52 8.75
C CYS A 127 -3.54 -5.84 10.07
#